data_AF-A0A1F9ADT1-F1
#
_entry.id   AF-A0A1F9ADT1-F1
#
_cell.length_a   1.000
_cell.length_b   1.000
_cell.length_c   1.000
_cell.angle_alpha   90.00
_cell.angle_beta   90.00
_cell.angle_gamma   90.00
#
_symmetry.space_group_name_H-M   'P 1'
#
loop_
_entity.id
_entity.type
_entity.pdbx_description
1 polymer ?
#
loop_
_entity_poly.entity_id
_entity_poly.type
_entity_poly.pdbx_seq_one_letter_code
_entity_poly.pdbx_strand_id
1 'polypeptide(L)'
;MQACKYCGQLKTPVKSHIIPRSFYEIKAFSQNAPHNSLSMLSDAEDLKPIKRPIDIYDEELFCKECEDKFMIYDDYAFKILNEQSSHRKPLRDEKGQELGAYYETYEYNKLKLFFMSVLLRAGLSDVLFFKHVKVGPYIELIKDAIDAGTAPDSNDFAVFLAYDDETKKGLVMFPPAQKRIEKIKFYHFHIGHVIFYIKVDKRDTPKDLQPIILKPNGKLFLIKFSLKDANAYDILKGMVRVHYEIE
;
A
#
# COMPACT_ATOMS: atom_id res chain seq x y z
N MET A 1 -15.37 -26.06 -8.58
CA MET A 1 -14.92 -25.92 -7.17
C MET A 1 -13.43 -26.12 -7.13
N GLN A 2 -12.72 -25.39 -6.28
CA GLN A 2 -11.27 -25.52 -6.13
C GLN A 2 -10.84 -25.15 -4.72
N ALA A 3 -9.59 -25.44 -4.37
CA ALA A 3 -9.06 -25.15 -3.06
C ALA A 3 -8.89 -23.63 -2.88
N CYS A 4 -9.55 -23.05 -1.88
CA CYS A 4 -9.35 -21.66 -1.48
C CYS A 4 -7.91 -21.47 -0.98
N LYS A 5 -7.17 -20.49 -1.50
CA LYS A 5 -5.77 -20.25 -1.11
C LYS A 5 -5.61 -19.70 0.32
N TYR A 6 -6.70 -19.23 0.93
CA TYR A 6 -6.72 -18.81 2.34
C TYR A 6 -6.90 -20.01 3.28
N CYS A 7 -8.04 -20.70 3.19
CA CYS A 7 -8.45 -21.73 4.14
C CYS A 7 -8.19 -23.18 3.70
N GLY A 8 -7.78 -23.40 2.45
CA GLY A 8 -7.50 -24.73 1.88
C GLY A 8 -8.74 -25.56 1.53
N GLN A 9 -9.95 -25.12 1.87
CA GLN A 9 -11.17 -25.88 1.62
C GLN A 9 -11.60 -25.81 0.15
N LEU A 10 -12.15 -26.93 -0.37
CA LEU A 10 -12.77 -26.98 -1.71
C LEU A 10 -14.09 -26.21 -1.70
N LYS A 11 -14.10 -25.02 -2.31
CA LYS A 11 -15.29 -24.15 -2.39
C LYS A 11 -15.41 -23.53 -3.79
N THR A 12 -16.54 -22.85 -4.04
CA THR A 12 -16.70 -22.01 -5.23
C THR A 12 -15.94 -20.70 -4.98
N PRO A 13 -14.97 -20.36 -5.83
CA PRO A 13 -14.22 -19.12 -5.67
C PRO A 13 -15.07 -17.92 -6.09
N VAL A 14 -14.67 -16.74 -5.64
CA VAL A 14 -15.29 -15.45 -6.02
C VAL A 14 -14.24 -14.54 -6.65
N LYS A 15 -14.70 -13.51 -7.35
CA LYS A 15 -13.82 -12.44 -7.84
C LYS A 15 -13.16 -11.76 -6.65
N SER A 16 -11.86 -12.00 -6.49
CA SER A 16 -11.08 -11.46 -5.38
C SER A 16 -10.24 -10.31 -5.89
N HIS A 17 -10.50 -9.10 -5.39
CA HIS A 17 -9.74 -7.91 -5.77
C HIS A 17 -8.48 -7.81 -4.90
N ILE A 18 -7.31 -7.92 -5.53
CA ILE A 18 -6.02 -7.88 -4.80
C ILE A 18 -5.80 -6.51 -4.14
N ILE A 19 -6.09 -5.45 -4.91
CA ILE A 19 -6.26 -4.09 -4.42
C ILE A 19 -7.76 -3.81 -4.55
N PRO A 20 -8.46 -3.31 -3.50
CA PRO A 20 -9.91 -3.21 -3.54
C PRO A 20 -10.40 -2.32 -4.68
N ARG A 21 -11.54 -2.70 -5.26
CA ARG A 21 -12.13 -2.02 -6.43
C ARG A 21 -12.30 -0.51 -6.23
N SER A 22 -12.64 -0.09 -5.02
CA SER A 22 -12.84 1.31 -4.64
C SER A 22 -11.61 2.18 -4.91
N PHE A 23 -10.39 1.64 -4.83
CA PHE A 23 -9.15 2.37 -5.13
C PHE A 23 -8.91 2.60 -6.63
N TYR A 24 -9.63 1.90 -7.52
CA TYR A 24 -9.60 2.15 -8.97
C TYR A 24 -10.70 3.11 -9.43
N GLU A 25 -11.82 3.21 -8.70
CA GLU A 25 -13.03 3.93 -9.12
C GLU A 25 -13.15 5.36 -8.55
N ILE A 26 -12.05 5.96 -8.10
CA ILE A 26 -12.08 7.30 -7.53
C ILE A 26 -12.48 8.31 -8.61
N LYS A 27 -13.59 9.03 -8.40
CA LYS A 27 -14.20 9.97 -9.36
C LYS A 27 -13.25 11.04 -9.91
N ALA A 28 -12.21 11.42 -9.16
CA ALA A 28 -11.17 12.33 -9.64
C ALA A 28 -10.41 11.78 -10.85
N PHE A 29 -10.30 10.44 -10.99
CA PHE A 29 -9.69 9.78 -12.14
C PHE A 29 -10.59 9.75 -13.38
N SER A 30 -11.91 9.80 -13.22
CA SER A 30 -12.87 9.69 -14.33
C SER A 30 -13.12 11.01 -15.06
N GLN A 31 -12.70 12.15 -14.50
CA GLN A 31 -12.94 13.47 -15.12
C GLN A 31 -11.91 13.85 -16.19
N ASN A 32 -10.68 13.31 -16.13
CA ASN A 32 -9.57 13.69 -17.03
C ASN A 32 -8.96 12.52 -17.84
N ALA A 33 -9.46 11.29 -17.66
CA ALA A 33 -9.07 10.13 -18.47
C ALA A 33 -10.33 9.54 -19.11
N PRO A 34 -10.27 9.05 -20.38
CA PRO A 34 -11.39 8.30 -20.94
C PRO A 34 -11.71 7.15 -19.99
N HIS A 35 -12.99 7.06 -19.60
CA HIS A 35 -13.54 6.14 -18.61
C HIS A 35 -12.76 4.81 -18.59
N ASN A 36 -12.20 4.47 -17.43
CA ASN A 36 -11.53 3.20 -17.15
C ASN A 36 -10.16 2.98 -17.81
N SER A 37 -9.42 4.02 -18.21
CA SER A 37 -8.04 3.84 -18.67
C SER A 37 -7.02 4.42 -17.69
N LEU A 38 -6.20 3.54 -17.13
CA LEU A 38 -5.00 3.90 -16.40
C LEU A 38 -3.78 3.47 -17.23
N SER A 39 -2.71 4.25 -17.16
CA SER A 39 -1.49 3.93 -17.90
C SER A 39 -0.66 2.96 -17.06
N MET A 40 -0.56 1.70 -17.48
CA MET A 40 0.48 0.81 -16.95
C MET A 40 1.80 1.23 -17.56
N LEU A 41 2.74 1.66 -16.73
CA LEU A 41 4.12 1.90 -17.11
C LEU A 41 4.96 0.71 -16.62
N SER A 42 5.82 0.21 -17.50
CA SER A 42 6.89 -0.72 -17.15
C SER A 42 8.20 0.05 -17.05
N ASP A 43 9.10 -0.34 -16.17
CA ASP A 43 10.44 0.26 -16.00
C ASP A 43 11.38 0.10 -17.22
N ALA A 44 10.93 -0.54 -18.30
CA ALA A 44 11.69 -0.64 -19.54
C ALA A 44 11.57 0.68 -20.33
N GLU A 45 12.71 1.34 -20.58
CA GLU A 45 12.82 2.67 -21.20
C GLU A 45 12.16 2.80 -22.59
N ASP A 46 11.78 1.70 -23.23
CA ASP A 46 11.25 1.67 -24.61
C ASP A 46 9.77 1.27 -24.74
N LEU A 47 9.03 1.01 -23.65
CA LEU A 47 7.64 0.57 -23.74
C LEU A 47 6.65 1.73 -23.59
N LYS A 48 5.91 2.01 -24.68
CA LYS A 48 4.80 2.98 -24.66
C LYS A 48 3.77 2.58 -23.59
N PRO A 49 3.25 3.53 -22.79
CA PRO A 49 2.22 3.25 -21.78
C PRO A 49 1.03 2.52 -22.41
N ILE A 50 0.72 1.33 -21.89
CA ILE A 50 -0.43 0.56 -22.33
C ILE A 50 -1.63 0.99 -21.49
N LYS A 51 -2.63 1.59 -22.14
CA LYS A 51 -3.92 1.92 -21.51
C LYS A 51 -4.80 0.67 -21.48
N ARG A 52 -5.16 0.17 -20.30
CA ARG A 52 -6.13 -0.94 -20.13
C ARG A 52 -7.09 -0.64 -18.98
N PRO A 53 -8.31 -1.22 -19.01
CA PRO A 53 -9.15 -1.34 -17.81
C PRO A 53 -8.40 -2.14 -16.74
N ILE A 54 -8.16 -1.50 -15.59
CA ILE A 54 -7.44 -2.09 -14.44
C ILE A 54 -8.44 -2.66 -13.44
N ASP A 55 -9.37 -3.48 -13.91
CA ASP A 55 -10.12 -4.35 -13.00
C ASP A 55 -9.25 -5.60 -12.78
N ILE A 56 -8.21 -5.49 -11.95
CA ILE A 56 -7.31 -6.62 -11.66
C ILE A 56 -7.89 -7.40 -10.49
N TYR A 57 -8.53 -8.52 -10.83
CA TYR A 57 -9.03 -9.51 -9.89
C TYR A 57 -8.46 -10.89 -10.20
N ASP A 58 -8.51 -11.76 -9.19
CA ASP A 58 -8.18 -13.17 -9.30
C ASP A 58 -9.48 -13.95 -9.02
N GLU A 59 -10.02 -14.63 -10.04
CA GLU A 59 -11.24 -15.44 -9.92
C GLU A 59 -10.98 -16.77 -9.21
N GLU A 60 -9.72 -17.05 -8.88
CA GLU A 60 -9.30 -18.32 -8.34
C GLU A 60 -8.72 -18.27 -6.92
N LEU A 61 -8.62 -17.08 -6.35
CA LEU A 61 -7.91 -16.85 -5.10
C LEU A 61 -8.67 -17.37 -3.88
N PHE A 62 -9.87 -16.85 -3.62
CA PHE A 62 -10.59 -17.07 -2.36
C PHE A 62 -12.05 -17.50 -2.56
N CYS A 63 -12.58 -18.18 -1.54
CA CYS A 63 -14.02 -18.37 -1.37
C CYS A 63 -14.66 -17.14 -0.73
N LYS A 64 -15.98 -17.01 -0.84
CA LYS A 64 -16.74 -15.87 -0.31
C LYS A 64 -16.46 -15.56 1.16
N GLU A 65 -16.50 -16.58 2.02
CA GLU A 65 -16.24 -16.41 3.47
C GLU A 65 -14.84 -15.86 3.76
N CYS A 66 -13.83 -16.22 2.96
CA CYS A 66 -12.47 -15.71 3.15
C CYS A 66 -12.33 -14.29 2.58
N GLU A 67 -12.99 -13.98 1.46
CA GLU A 67 -13.00 -12.62 0.91
C GLU A 67 -13.66 -11.62 1.88
N ASP A 68 -14.76 -12.03 2.53
CA ASP A 68 -15.51 -11.18 3.46
C ASP A 68 -14.70 -10.76 4.70
N LYS A 69 -13.64 -11.51 5.05
CA LYS A 69 -12.72 -11.14 6.15
C LYS A 69 -12.00 -9.82 5.90
N PHE A 70 -11.79 -9.43 4.64
CA PHE A 70 -11.00 -8.23 4.31
C PHE A 70 -11.85 -6.96 4.25
N MET A 71 -13.18 -7.08 4.09
CA MET A 71 -14.08 -5.95 3.84
C MET A 71 -13.96 -4.85 4.90
N ILE A 72 -13.90 -5.21 6.18
CA ILE A 72 -13.78 -4.24 7.28
C ILE A 72 -12.49 -3.40 7.21
N TYR A 73 -11.39 -3.98 6.72
CA TYR A 73 -10.11 -3.31 6.56
C TYR A 73 -10.07 -2.48 5.28
N ASP A 74 -10.60 -3.04 4.19
CA ASP A 74 -10.70 -2.38 2.89
C ASP A 74 -11.57 -1.11 2.96
N ASP A 75 -12.73 -1.20 3.61
CA ASP A 75 -13.65 -0.07 3.82
C ASP A 75 -12.99 1.02 4.66
N TYR A 76 -12.32 0.64 5.75
CA TYR A 76 -11.64 1.59 6.63
C TYR A 76 -10.52 2.33 5.89
N ALA A 77 -9.67 1.59 5.18
CA ALA A 77 -8.55 2.16 4.44
C ALA A 77 -9.03 3.08 3.31
N PHE A 78 -10.08 2.71 2.59
CA PHE A 78 -10.65 3.55 1.56
C PHE A 78 -11.17 4.88 2.13
N LYS A 79 -11.91 4.81 3.25
CA LYS A 79 -12.45 6.00 3.93
C LYS A 79 -11.35 6.96 4.37
N ILE A 80 -10.34 6.47 5.10
CA ILE A 80 -9.27 7.34 5.60
C ILE A 80 -8.40 7.89 4.46
N LEU A 81 -8.01 7.06 3.50
CA LEU A 81 -7.06 7.45 2.45
C LEU A 81 -7.67 8.29 1.33
N ASN A 82 -8.98 8.18 1.03
CA ASN A 82 -9.59 8.88 -0.09
C ASN A 82 -10.69 9.87 0.34
N GLU A 83 -11.61 9.46 1.21
CA GLU A 83 -12.77 10.29 1.57
C GLU A 83 -12.45 11.35 2.62
N GLN A 84 -11.47 11.08 3.49
CA GLN A 84 -11.08 11.97 4.58
C GLN A 84 -9.85 12.84 4.27
N SER A 85 -9.53 13.05 2.99
CA SER A 85 -8.37 13.86 2.57
C SER A 85 -8.37 15.29 3.15
N SER A 86 -9.54 15.86 3.44
CA SER A 86 -9.70 17.16 4.11
C SER A 86 -9.22 17.20 5.57
N HIS A 87 -9.08 16.06 6.25
CA HIS A 87 -8.57 15.97 7.62
C HIS A 87 -7.04 15.93 7.68
N ARG A 88 -6.37 15.92 6.53
CA ARG A 88 -4.91 15.95 6.44
C ARG A 88 -4.38 17.30 6.88
N LYS A 89 -3.40 17.29 7.78
CA LYS A 89 -2.63 18.47 8.15
C LYS A 89 -1.32 18.50 7.36
N PRO A 90 -0.85 19.68 6.91
CA PRO A 90 0.41 19.77 6.20
C PRO A 90 1.58 19.39 7.12
N LEU A 91 2.52 18.61 6.58
CA LEU A 91 3.83 18.36 7.17
C LEU A 91 4.84 19.27 6.47
N ARG A 92 5.54 20.10 7.23
CA ARG A 92 6.53 21.05 6.72
C ARG A 92 7.84 20.93 7.48
N ASP A 93 8.94 21.24 6.80
CA ASP A 93 10.23 21.45 7.47
C ASP A 93 10.31 22.84 8.12
N GLU A 94 11.43 23.11 8.80
CA GLU A 94 11.70 24.39 9.46
C GLU A 94 11.73 25.58 8.50
N LYS A 95 12.06 25.34 7.23
CA LYS A 95 12.10 26.34 6.16
C LYS A 95 10.73 26.55 5.53
N GLY A 96 9.71 25.84 6.01
CA GLY A 96 8.34 25.89 5.50
C GLY A 96 8.11 25.10 4.22
N GLN A 97 9.08 24.29 3.77
CA GLN A 97 8.94 23.38 2.63
C GLN A 97 7.96 22.27 2.97
N GLU A 98 7.00 22.00 2.08
CA GLU A 98 6.03 20.92 2.26
C GLU A 98 6.69 19.55 2.03
N LEU A 99 6.77 18.78 3.12
CA LEU A 99 7.30 17.43 3.17
C LEU A 99 6.22 16.37 2.96
N GLY A 100 4.95 16.74 3.10
CA GLY A 100 3.81 15.86 2.92
C GLY A 100 2.64 16.28 3.79
N ALA A 101 1.91 15.29 4.30
CA ALA A 101 0.80 15.51 5.19
C ALA A 101 0.69 14.42 6.27
N TYR A 102 -0.14 14.64 7.27
CA TYR A 102 -0.45 13.64 8.27
C TYR A 102 -1.89 13.71 8.78
N TYR A 103 -2.38 12.61 9.34
CA TYR A 103 -3.58 12.58 10.17
C TYR A 103 -3.17 12.47 11.63
N GLU A 104 -3.86 13.16 12.53
CA GLU A 104 -3.55 13.14 13.97
C GLU A 104 -3.74 11.75 14.58
N THR A 105 -4.79 11.05 14.16
CA THR A 105 -5.15 9.73 14.69
C THR A 105 -5.70 8.85 13.57
N TYR A 106 -5.64 7.53 13.80
CA TYR A 106 -6.20 6.50 12.94
C TYR A 106 -6.35 5.18 13.72
N GLU A 107 -7.15 4.26 13.18
CA GLU A 107 -7.36 2.90 13.74
C GLU A 107 -6.21 2.00 13.29
N TYR A 108 -5.21 1.87 14.16
CA TYR A 108 -3.98 1.14 13.87
C TYR A 108 -4.21 -0.26 13.32
N ASN A 109 -5.00 -1.07 14.01
CA ASN A 109 -5.27 -2.47 13.61
C ASN A 109 -5.93 -2.53 12.25
N LYS A 110 -6.96 -1.72 12.00
CA LYS A 110 -7.70 -1.74 10.73
C LYS A 110 -6.80 -1.34 9.56
N LEU A 111 -6.04 -0.26 9.72
CA LEU A 111 -5.19 0.24 8.65
C LEU A 111 -4.01 -0.68 8.37
N LYS A 112 -3.37 -1.21 9.41
CA LYS A 112 -2.22 -2.11 9.23
C LYS A 112 -2.64 -3.45 8.65
N LEU A 113 -3.76 -4.03 9.11
CA LEU A 113 -4.31 -5.27 8.54
C LEU A 113 -4.77 -5.09 7.09
N PHE A 114 -5.22 -3.90 6.70
CA PHE A 114 -5.46 -3.61 5.28
C PHE A 114 -4.18 -3.76 4.43
N PHE A 115 -3.07 -3.12 4.81
CA PHE A 115 -1.84 -3.23 4.04
C PHE A 115 -1.27 -4.66 4.03
N MET A 116 -1.38 -5.36 5.15
CA MET A 116 -1.03 -6.78 5.23
C MET A 116 -1.95 -7.65 4.37
N SER A 117 -3.25 -7.36 4.30
CA SER A 117 -4.19 -8.13 3.47
C SER A 117 -3.94 -7.94 1.97
N VAL A 118 -3.54 -6.74 1.53
CA VAL A 118 -3.10 -6.50 0.14
C VAL A 118 -1.84 -7.30 -0.16
N LEU A 119 -0.85 -7.30 0.75
CA LEU A 119 0.37 -8.11 0.62
C LEU A 119 0.06 -9.61 0.56
N LEU A 120 -0.85 -10.11 1.41
CA LEU A 120 -1.29 -11.50 1.44
C LEU A 120 -1.97 -11.90 0.12
N ARG A 121 -2.96 -11.12 -0.32
CA ARG A 121 -3.69 -11.32 -1.58
C ARG A 121 -2.71 -11.39 -2.75
N ALA A 122 -1.80 -10.43 -2.84
CA ALA A 122 -0.79 -10.38 -3.91
C ALA A 122 0.19 -11.56 -3.85
N GLY A 123 0.57 -12.01 -2.65
CA GLY A 123 1.48 -13.14 -2.47
C GLY A 123 0.86 -14.50 -2.79
N LEU A 124 -0.45 -14.63 -2.72
CA LEU A 124 -1.20 -15.85 -3.02
C LEU A 124 -1.76 -15.88 -4.45
N SER A 125 -1.89 -14.72 -5.11
CA SER A 125 -2.42 -14.61 -6.46
C SER A 125 -1.45 -15.10 -7.53
N ASP A 126 -2.01 -15.73 -8.58
CA ASP A 126 -1.24 -16.13 -9.77
C ASP A 126 -1.32 -15.09 -10.90
N VAL A 127 -2.05 -13.99 -10.68
CA VAL A 127 -2.19 -12.91 -11.66
C VAL A 127 -0.81 -12.32 -11.99
N LEU A 128 -0.49 -12.22 -13.28
CA LEU A 128 0.82 -11.81 -13.78
C LEU A 128 1.32 -10.49 -13.18
N PHE A 129 0.41 -9.56 -12.90
CA PHE A 129 0.70 -8.27 -12.28
C PHE A 129 1.36 -8.39 -10.89
N PHE A 130 1.03 -9.44 -10.13
CA PHE A 130 1.53 -9.68 -8.77
C PHE A 130 2.60 -10.78 -8.69
N LYS A 131 3.01 -11.36 -9.82
CA LYS A 131 3.90 -12.55 -9.88
C LYS A 131 5.21 -12.43 -9.09
N HIS A 132 5.71 -11.20 -8.89
CA HIS A 132 6.97 -10.90 -8.18
C HIS A 132 6.80 -10.72 -6.66
N VAL A 133 5.57 -10.72 -6.16
CA VAL A 133 5.28 -10.68 -4.74
C VAL A 133 5.46 -12.09 -4.17
N LYS A 134 6.56 -12.29 -3.45
CA LYS A 134 6.94 -13.56 -2.83
C LYS A 134 7.06 -13.34 -1.31
N VAL A 135 5.92 -13.52 -0.64
CA VAL A 135 5.78 -13.32 0.81
C VAL A 135 6.43 -14.47 1.58
N GLY A 136 6.35 -15.71 1.09
CA GLY A 136 7.00 -16.87 1.69
C GLY A 136 6.39 -17.25 3.05
N PRO A 137 7.21 -17.55 4.08
CA PRO A 137 6.70 -18.07 5.37
C PRO A 137 5.85 -17.05 6.14
N TYR A 138 5.91 -15.77 5.77
CA TYR A 138 5.13 -14.70 6.38
C TYR A 138 3.62 -14.76 6.05
N ILE A 139 3.20 -15.60 5.10
CA ILE A 139 1.79 -15.77 4.73
C ILE A 139 0.93 -16.17 5.93
N GLU A 140 1.36 -17.18 6.69
CA GLU A 140 0.57 -17.69 7.82
C GLU A 140 0.52 -16.67 8.96
N LEU A 141 1.62 -15.95 9.23
CA LEU A 141 1.63 -14.85 10.20
C LEU A 141 0.62 -13.74 9.86
N ILE A 142 0.45 -13.46 8.56
CA ILE A 142 -0.54 -12.46 8.11
C ILE A 142 -1.96 -13.01 8.27
N LYS A 143 -2.21 -14.28 7.94
CA LYS A 143 -3.52 -14.92 8.13
C LYS A 143 -3.92 -14.92 9.60
N ASP A 144 -3.01 -15.29 10.49
CA ASP A 144 -3.24 -15.30 11.95
C ASP A 144 -3.64 -13.90 12.45
N ALA A 145 -2.93 -12.86 12.02
CA ALA A 145 -3.23 -11.48 12.39
C ALA A 145 -4.60 -11.01 11.87
N ILE A 146 -4.96 -11.40 10.63
CA ILE A 146 -6.25 -11.08 10.01
C ILE A 146 -7.40 -11.80 10.73
N ASP A 147 -7.22 -13.08 11.04
CA ASP A 147 -8.22 -13.90 11.75
C ASP A 147 -8.40 -13.43 13.20
N ALA A 148 -7.33 -12.97 13.85
CA ALA A 148 -7.37 -12.39 15.21
C ALA A 148 -7.88 -10.94 15.23
N GLY A 149 -7.97 -10.26 14.09
CA GLY A 149 -8.32 -8.83 14.02
C GLY A 149 -7.34 -7.90 14.73
N THR A 150 -6.13 -8.38 15.01
CA THR A 150 -5.11 -7.68 15.80
C THR A 150 -3.81 -7.64 15.00
N ALA A 151 -3.36 -6.43 14.67
CA ALA A 151 -2.14 -6.24 13.91
C ALA A 151 -0.90 -6.45 14.82
N PRO A 152 0.22 -6.94 14.26
CA PRO A 152 1.46 -7.07 15.01
C PRO A 152 2.06 -5.68 15.32
N ASP A 153 3.09 -5.64 16.17
CA ASP A 153 3.77 -4.40 16.58
C ASP A 153 4.33 -3.59 15.41
N SER A 154 4.51 -2.28 15.59
CA SER A 154 4.91 -1.32 14.54
C SER A 154 6.12 -1.76 13.71
N ASN A 155 7.09 -2.41 14.34
CA ASN A 155 8.28 -2.92 13.68
C ASN A 155 7.98 -4.13 12.76
N ASP A 156 7.11 -5.04 13.17
CA ASP A 156 6.76 -6.22 12.38
C ASP A 156 5.83 -5.82 11.25
N PHE A 157 6.19 -6.17 10.02
CA PHE A 157 5.51 -5.65 8.83
C PHE A 157 5.38 -4.13 8.85
N ALA A 158 6.44 -3.41 9.25
CA ALA A 158 6.43 -1.95 9.28
C ALA A 158 5.94 -1.36 7.96
N VAL A 159 4.97 -0.45 8.06
CA VAL A 159 4.35 0.23 6.92
C VAL A 159 4.60 1.72 7.01
N PHE A 160 4.96 2.36 5.90
CA PHE A 160 4.94 3.81 5.76
C PHE A 160 4.32 4.19 4.41
N LEU A 161 3.74 5.39 4.33
CA LEU A 161 3.00 5.86 3.16
C LEU A 161 3.70 7.02 2.49
N ALA A 162 3.58 7.06 1.16
CA ALA A 162 3.99 8.14 0.32
C ALA A 162 2.89 8.49 -0.69
N TYR A 163 2.94 9.67 -1.29
CA TYR A 163 2.09 10.04 -2.42
C TYR A 163 2.87 10.90 -3.42
N ASP A 164 2.48 10.83 -4.69
CA ASP A 164 3.05 11.67 -5.74
C ASP A 164 2.09 12.82 -6.07
N ASP A 165 2.50 14.04 -5.71
CA ASP A 165 1.76 15.28 -5.96
C ASP A 165 1.88 15.77 -7.42
N GLU A 166 2.83 15.23 -8.19
CA GLU A 166 3.08 15.63 -9.58
C GLU A 166 2.20 14.89 -10.61
N THR A 167 1.40 13.89 -10.19
CA THR A 167 0.56 13.10 -11.12
C THR A 167 -0.72 13.83 -11.56
N LYS A 168 -0.55 14.91 -12.32
CA LYS A 168 -1.61 15.56 -13.12
C LYS A 168 -2.07 14.69 -14.32
N LYS A 169 -1.54 13.47 -14.49
CA LYS A 169 -1.70 12.62 -15.70
C LYS A 169 -2.62 11.40 -15.53
N GLY A 170 -3.46 11.39 -14.51
CA GLY A 170 -4.30 10.23 -14.18
C GLY A 170 -3.52 9.16 -13.42
N LEU A 171 -4.22 8.13 -12.94
CA LEU A 171 -3.61 7.12 -12.09
C LEU A 171 -2.65 6.22 -12.90
N VAL A 172 -1.40 6.18 -12.47
CA VAL A 172 -0.37 5.29 -12.99
C VAL A 172 -0.16 4.21 -11.94
N MET A 173 -0.35 2.95 -12.34
CA MET A 173 -0.13 1.82 -11.46
C MET A 173 1.03 0.99 -11.98
N PHE A 174 2.03 0.80 -11.13
CA PHE A 174 3.16 -0.08 -11.38
C PHE A 174 2.90 -1.44 -10.71
N PRO A 175 3.32 -2.55 -11.33
CA PRO A 175 3.37 -3.84 -10.66
C PRO A 175 4.11 -3.71 -9.33
N PRO A 176 3.63 -4.33 -8.24
CA PRO A 176 4.31 -4.25 -6.96
C PRO A 176 5.73 -4.80 -7.07
N ALA A 177 6.69 -4.03 -6.58
CA ALA A 177 8.09 -4.37 -6.71
C ALA A 177 8.77 -4.46 -5.34
N GLN A 178 9.75 -5.34 -5.27
CA GLN A 178 10.58 -5.50 -4.09
C GLN A 178 11.67 -4.43 -4.10
N LYS A 179 11.85 -3.75 -2.97
CA LYS A 179 12.96 -2.81 -2.74
C LYS A 179 13.76 -3.22 -1.52
N ARG A 180 15.04 -2.87 -1.49
CA ARG A 180 15.87 -2.98 -0.29
C ARG A 180 16.18 -1.58 0.22
N ILE A 181 15.83 -1.33 1.47
CA ILE A 181 16.17 -0.10 2.19
C ILE A 181 17.10 -0.52 3.32
N GLU A 182 18.33 -0.02 3.34
CA GLU A 182 19.39 -0.49 4.27
C GLU A 182 19.51 -2.02 4.34
N LYS A 183 19.46 -2.66 3.17
CA LYS A 183 19.48 -4.14 3.00
C LYS A 183 18.24 -4.87 3.54
N ILE A 184 17.26 -4.18 4.11
CA ILE A 184 16.00 -4.74 4.62
C ILE A 184 14.98 -4.79 3.48
N LYS A 185 14.28 -5.93 3.37
CA LYS A 185 13.32 -6.17 2.28
C LYS A 185 11.99 -5.46 2.56
N PHE A 186 11.57 -4.64 1.59
CA PHE A 186 10.25 -4.05 1.52
C PHE A 186 9.58 -4.42 0.19
N TYR A 187 8.26 -4.52 0.20
CA TYR A 187 7.44 -4.39 -1.01
C TYR A 187 6.84 -3.00 -1.05
N HIS A 188 6.62 -2.46 -2.25
CA HIS A 188 5.81 -1.26 -2.42
C HIS A 188 4.69 -1.50 -3.43
N PHE A 189 3.56 -0.88 -3.16
CA PHE A 189 2.32 -1.02 -3.92
C PHE A 189 1.73 0.35 -4.19
N HIS A 190 1.16 0.52 -5.38
CA HIS A 190 0.40 1.71 -5.76
C HIS A 190 -1.10 1.44 -5.57
N ILE A 191 -1.77 2.23 -4.74
CA ILE A 191 -3.21 2.15 -4.48
C ILE A 191 -3.85 3.54 -4.62
N GLY A 192 -4.44 3.81 -5.78
CA GLY A 192 -4.84 5.19 -6.11
C GLY A 192 -3.61 6.13 -6.07
N HIS A 193 -3.73 7.27 -5.40
CA HIS A 193 -2.63 8.24 -5.27
C HIS A 193 -1.61 7.90 -4.17
N VAL A 194 -1.84 6.83 -3.41
CA VAL A 194 -0.99 6.45 -2.28
C VAL A 194 -0.09 5.31 -2.70
N ILE A 195 1.19 5.42 -2.36
CA ILE A 195 2.16 4.35 -2.40
C ILE A 195 2.38 3.91 -0.96
N PHE A 196 2.21 2.63 -0.66
CA PHE A 196 2.62 2.12 0.64
C PHE A 196 3.81 1.20 0.48
N TYR A 197 4.71 1.25 1.47
CA TYR A 197 5.82 0.33 1.62
C TYR A 197 5.52 -0.57 2.81
N ILE A 198 5.77 -1.87 2.68
CA ILE A 198 5.58 -2.85 3.75
C ILE A 198 6.82 -3.73 3.90
N LYS A 199 7.36 -3.79 5.13
CA LYS A 199 8.52 -4.62 5.46
C LYS A 199 8.15 -6.10 5.42
N VAL A 200 9.01 -6.92 4.82
CA VAL A 200 8.90 -8.39 4.89
C VAL A 200 10.28 -8.94 5.23
N ASP A 201 10.68 -8.72 6.48
CA ASP A 201 12.00 -9.00 7.03
C ASP A 201 11.94 -9.13 8.55
N LYS A 202 12.83 -9.94 9.15
CA LYS A 202 12.91 -10.09 10.62
C LYS A 202 13.74 -9.01 11.29
N ARG A 203 14.61 -8.32 10.55
CA ARG A 203 15.48 -7.27 11.09
C ARG A 203 14.66 -6.04 11.46
N ASP A 204 15.15 -5.28 12.44
CA ASP A 204 14.52 -4.04 12.85
C ASP A 204 14.44 -3.03 11.71
N THR A 205 13.34 -2.31 11.67
CA THR A 205 13.12 -1.23 10.72
C THR A 205 14.19 -0.15 10.95
N PRO A 206 14.83 0.37 9.88
CA PRO A 206 15.83 1.41 9.97
C PRO A 206 15.38 2.56 10.87
N LYS A 207 16.30 3.09 11.69
CA LYS A 207 15.99 4.19 12.63
C LYS A 207 15.36 5.38 11.90
N ASP A 208 15.84 5.66 10.70
CA ASP A 208 15.35 6.71 9.83
C ASP A 208 13.89 6.50 9.38
N LEU A 209 13.38 5.27 9.35
CA LEU A 209 11.97 5.03 9.02
C LEU A 209 11.07 4.99 10.25
N GLN A 210 11.63 4.86 11.46
CA GLN A 210 10.85 4.76 12.70
C GLN A 210 9.90 5.94 12.94
N PRO A 211 10.21 7.20 12.60
CA PRO A 211 9.28 8.31 12.83
C PRO A 211 8.01 8.23 11.98
N ILE A 212 8.09 7.65 10.77
CA ILE A 212 7.04 7.73 9.75
C ILE A 212 6.25 6.43 9.56
N ILE A 213 6.67 5.34 10.20
CA ILE A 213 5.95 4.08 10.14
C ILE A 213 4.66 4.14 10.98
N LEU A 214 3.71 3.26 10.66
CA LEU A 214 2.50 3.10 11.44
C LEU A 214 2.83 2.72 12.89
N LYS A 215 2.27 3.45 13.86
CA LYS A 215 2.37 3.18 15.30
C LYS A 215 1.00 3.21 15.97
N PRO A 216 0.75 2.36 16.98
CA PRO A 216 -0.41 2.51 17.85
C PRO A 216 -0.45 3.91 18.46
N ASN A 217 -1.61 4.58 18.44
CA ASN A 217 -1.81 5.94 18.95
C ASN A 217 -0.88 7.01 18.33
N GLY A 218 -0.25 6.71 17.19
CA GLY A 218 0.61 7.65 16.47
C GLY A 218 -0.14 8.44 15.40
N LYS A 219 0.58 9.36 14.77
CA LYS A 219 0.13 10.06 13.56
C LYS A 219 0.28 9.15 12.35
N LEU A 220 -0.63 9.30 11.38
CA LEU A 220 -0.51 8.65 10.08
C LEU A 220 0.19 9.61 9.12
N PHE A 221 1.45 9.34 8.77
CA PHE A 221 2.21 10.17 7.84
C PHE A 221 2.01 9.72 6.39
N LEU A 222 1.82 10.70 5.50
CA LEU A 222 1.79 10.55 4.05
C LEU A 222 2.88 11.45 3.48
N ILE A 223 4.01 10.84 3.12
CA ILE A 223 5.20 11.57 2.69
C ILE A 223 5.08 11.96 1.22
N LYS A 224 5.38 13.21 0.89
CA LYS A 224 5.40 13.67 -0.50
C LYS A 224 6.61 13.09 -1.21
N PHE A 225 6.37 12.51 -2.39
CA PHE A 225 7.33 11.87 -3.26
C PHE A 225 7.45 12.64 -4.58
N SER A 226 8.66 12.79 -5.13
CA SER A 226 8.85 13.21 -6.53
C SER A 226 9.56 12.11 -7.32
N LEU A 227 8.98 11.70 -8.45
CA LEU A 227 9.58 10.72 -9.37
C LEU A 227 10.90 11.21 -10.01
N LYS A 228 11.21 12.51 -9.93
CA LYS A 228 12.47 13.08 -10.42
C LYS A 228 13.65 12.79 -9.48
N ASP A 229 13.37 12.43 -8.23
CA ASP A 229 14.38 12.09 -7.26
C ASP A 229 14.70 10.60 -7.41
N ALA A 230 15.74 10.31 -8.22
CA ALA A 230 16.22 8.96 -8.54
C ALA A 230 16.46 8.09 -7.29
N ASN A 231 16.68 8.71 -6.13
CA ASN A 231 16.73 8.06 -4.83
C ASN A 231 15.62 8.57 -3.91
N ALA A 232 14.43 8.00 -4.11
CA ALA A 232 13.32 7.98 -3.17
C ALA A 232 13.67 8.02 -1.66
N TYR A 233 14.77 7.34 -1.35
CA TYR A 233 15.26 7.08 0.00
C TYR A 233 16.16 8.21 0.54
N ASP A 234 16.78 9.02 -0.31
CA ASP A 234 17.56 10.18 0.14
C ASP A 234 16.64 11.33 0.62
N ILE A 235 15.40 11.42 0.08
CA ILE A 235 14.34 12.28 0.64
C ILE A 235 13.94 11.80 2.04
N LEU A 236 13.77 10.48 2.22
CA LEU A 236 13.46 9.88 3.52
C LEU A 236 14.55 10.17 4.55
N LYS A 237 15.84 10.18 4.16
CA LYS A 237 16.94 10.62 5.03
C LYS A 237 16.90 12.10 5.40
N GLY A 238 16.47 12.96 4.47
CA GLY A 238 16.33 14.40 4.72
C GLY A 238 15.24 14.71 5.76
N MET A 239 14.12 14.00 5.72
CA MET A 239 12.98 14.21 6.62
C MET A 239 13.24 13.77 8.07
N VAL A 240 14.17 12.84 8.28
CA VAL A 240 14.51 12.31 9.61
C VAL A 240 15.31 13.29 10.44
N ARG A 241 16.14 14.12 9.79
CA ARG A 241 16.89 15.17 10.49
C ARG A 241 15.98 16.22 11.12
N VAL A 242 14.80 16.46 10.53
CA VAL A 242 13.81 17.43 11.02
C VAL A 242 13.09 16.95 12.29
N HIS A 243 13.07 15.65 12.59
CA HIS A 243 12.36 15.11 13.76
C HIS A 243 13.24 15.01 15.02
N TYR A 244 14.57 15.02 14.88
CA TYR A 244 15.50 14.91 16.02
C TYR A 244 15.75 16.23 16.77
N GLU A 245 15.22 17.37 16.28
CA GLU A 245 15.35 18.68 16.94
C GLU A 245 14.02 19.19 17.55
N ILE A 246 12.98 18.33 17.59
CA ILE A 246 11.67 18.63 18.20
C ILE A 246 11.39 17.69 19.40
N GLU A 247 12.43 17.36 20.17
CA GLU A 247 12.33 16.96 21.58
C GLU A 247 13.02 17.99 22.48
#